data_AF-J6UGV7-F1
#
_entry.id   AF-J6UGV7-F1
#
_cell.length_a   1.000
_cell.length_b   1.000
_cell.length_c   1.000
_cell.angle_alpha   90.00
_cell.angle_beta   90.00
_cell.angle_gamma   90.00
#
_symmetry.space_group_name_H-M   'P 1'
#
loop_
_entity.id
_entity.type
_entity.pdbx_description
1 polymer ?
#
loop_
_entity_poly.entity_id
_entity_poly.type
_entity_poly.pdbx_seq_one_letter_code
_entity_poly.pdbx_strand_id
1 'polypeptide(L)'
;MGHRSVLDREGMPFADDAAAIVHAEAVALELMRNRERATHFWSLLVRDAGCRVVAVLRFVDLDPTLADFDPALRSTMRRTVHAAGDLGATVREVRSSLLRLRSTMAQADRTLHLAAADGERLRAVASP
;
A
#
# COMPACT_ATOMS: atom_id res chain seq x y z
N MET A 1 -5.48 -3.58 13.83
CA MET A 1 -6.15 -2.68 12.86
C MET A 1 -5.89 -3.21 11.46
N GLY A 2 -6.93 -3.43 10.66
CA GLY A 2 -6.79 -3.90 9.29
C GLY A 2 -6.52 -2.73 8.34
N HIS A 3 -5.35 -2.70 7.71
CA HIS A 3 -5.03 -1.71 6.69
C HIS A 3 -5.53 -2.23 5.34
N ARG A 4 -6.61 -1.61 4.83
CA ARG A 4 -7.18 -1.88 3.52
C ARG A 4 -6.45 -1.00 2.49
N SER A 5 -5.76 -1.61 1.53
CA SER A 5 -5.31 -0.87 0.34
C SER A 5 -6.56 -0.47 -0.44
N VAL A 6 -6.68 0.82 -0.75
CA VAL A 6 -7.71 1.34 -1.63
C VAL A 6 -7.05 1.61 -2.96
N LEU A 7 -7.52 0.93 -4.01
CA LEU A 7 -7.07 1.16 -5.37
C LEU A 7 -7.86 2.32 -5.95
N ASP A 8 -7.16 3.30 -6.52
CA ASP A 8 -7.78 4.23 -7.46
C ASP A 8 -8.05 3.49 -8.77
N ARG A 9 -9.32 3.26 -9.09
CA ARG A 9 -9.76 2.49 -10.26
C ARG A 9 -9.80 3.31 -11.53
N GLU A 10 -9.95 4.62 -11.40
CA GLU A 10 -10.06 5.51 -12.55
C GLU A 10 -8.67 5.94 -13.00
N GLY A 11 -7.77 6.16 -12.03
CA GLY A 11 -6.44 6.69 -12.31
C GLY A 11 -6.51 8.08 -12.95
N MET A 12 -5.36 8.71 -13.15
CA MET A 12 -5.30 9.99 -13.85
C MET A 12 -4.12 9.97 -14.84
N PRO A 13 -4.34 10.37 -16.11
CA PRO A 13 -3.27 10.43 -17.08
C PRO A 13 -2.34 11.62 -16.79
N PHE A 14 -1.03 11.38 -16.85
CA PHE A 14 0.01 12.39 -16.74
C PHE A 14 0.98 12.30 -17.93
N ALA A 15 1.68 13.40 -18.21
CA ALA A 15 2.64 13.45 -19.31
C ALA A 15 3.88 12.58 -19.06
N ASP A 16 4.32 12.50 -17.80
CA ASP A 16 5.44 11.69 -17.35
C ASP A 16 5.28 11.29 -15.87
N ASP A 17 6.19 10.44 -15.38
CA ASP A 17 6.20 9.98 -13.99
C ASP A 17 6.42 11.12 -13.00
N ALA A 18 7.15 12.17 -13.37
CA ALA A 18 7.42 13.31 -12.49
C ALA A 18 6.15 14.12 -12.22
N ALA A 19 5.35 14.38 -13.26
CA ALA A 19 4.04 15.02 -13.13
C ALA A 19 3.08 14.19 -12.28
N ALA A 20 3.11 12.85 -12.44
CA ALA A 20 2.32 11.94 -11.61
C ALA A 20 2.73 11.99 -10.13
N ILE A 21 4.04 12.05 -9.84
CA ILE A 21 4.58 12.17 -8.47
C ILE A 21 4.14 13.50 -7.84
N VAL A 22 4.26 14.63 -8.55
CA VAL A 22 3.85 15.94 -8.04
C VAL A 22 2.35 15.96 -7.71
N HIS A 23 1.52 15.37 -8.57
CA HIS A 23 0.09 15.26 -8.28
C HIS A 23 -0.17 14.35 -7.07
N ALA A 24 0.53 13.22 -6.97
CA ALA A 24 0.40 12.29 -5.86
C ALA A 24 0.81 12.93 -4.52
N GLU A 25 1.81 13.82 -4.51
CA GLU A 25 2.16 14.63 -3.34
C GLU A 25 1.01 15.56 -2.94
N ALA A 26 0.40 16.27 -3.90
CA ALA A 26 -0.75 17.13 -3.63
C ALA A 26 -1.93 16.34 -3.02
N VAL A 27 -2.24 15.16 -3.58
CA VAL A 27 -3.28 14.26 -3.04
C VAL A 27 -2.93 13.81 -1.61
N ALA A 28 -1.67 13.44 -1.35
CA ALA A 28 -1.24 13.05 -0.01
C ALA A 28 -1.43 14.19 1.01
N LEU A 29 -1.05 15.42 0.64
CA LEU A 29 -1.25 16.62 1.46
C LEU A 29 -2.74 16.88 1.74
N GLU A 30 -3.60 16.77 0.73
CA GLU A 30 -5.05 16.92 0.88
C GLU A 30 -5.65 15.86 1.80
N LEU A 31 -5.20 14.60 1.68
CA LEU A 31 -5.65 13.51 2.54
C LEU A 31 -5.24 13.72 4.00
N MET A 32 -4.04 14.26 4.24
CA MET A 32 -3.58 14.60 5.60
C MET A 32 -4.37 15.73 6.22
N ARG A 33 -4.77 16.75 5.44
CA ARG A 33 -5.46 17.95 5.93
C ARG A 33 -6.73 17.68 6.73
N ASN A 34 -7.39 16.54 6.50
CA ASN A 34 -8.62 16.17 7.20
C ASN A 34 -8.45 15.06 8.26
N ARG A 35 -7.24 14.49 8.43
CA ARG A 35 -7.02 13.28 9.26
C ARG A 35 -5.64 13.16 9.94
N GLU A 36 -4.92 14.27 10.08
CA GLU A 36 -3.51 14.40 10.54
C GLU A 36 -2.98 13.22 11.38
N ARG A 37 -3.53 12.98 12.59
CA ARG A 37 -2.94 11.98 13.51
C ARG A 37 -3.08 10.52 13.08
N ALA A 38 -4.10 10.16 12.29
CA ALA A 38 -4.33 8.76 11.88
C ALA A 38 -3.61 8.41 10.58
N THR A 39 -3.10 9.41 9.86
CA THR A 39 -2.59 9.26 8.49
C THR A 39 -1.07 9.21 8.39
N HIS A 40 -0.31 9.49 9.45
CA HIS A 40 1.16 9.45 9.38
C HIS A 40 1.70 8.08 8.93
N PHE A 41 1.02 6.98 9.30
CA PHE A 41 1.38 5.62 8.90
C PHE A 41 0.96 5.25 7.47
N TRP A 42 0.33 6.16 6.74
CA TRP A 42 -0.17 5.89 5.40
C TRP A 42 0.94 6.11 4.38
N SER A 43 0.79 5.42 3.25
CA SER A 43 1.61 5.60 2.07
C SER A 43 0.73 5.57 0.82
N LEU A 44 1.11 6.36 -0.17
CA LEU A 44 0.53 6.36 -1.50
C LEU A 44 1.52 5.72 -2.45
N LEU A 45 1.09 4.67 -3.14
CA LEU A 45 1.87 3.99 -4.18
C LEU A 45 1.48 4.60 -5.51
N VAL A 46 2.43 5.23 -6.19
CA VAL A 46 2.25 5.70 -7.57
C VAL A 46 2.63 4.57 -8.50
N ARG A 47 1.76 4.24 -9.44
CA ARG A 47 1.98 3.16 -10.41
C ARG A 47 1.85 3.66 -11.83
N ASP A 48 2.67 3.12 -12.72
CA ASP A 48 2.55 3.34 -14.17
C ASP A 48 1.36 2.55 -14.78
N ALA A 49 1.13 2.72 -16.07
CA ALA A 49 0.12 1.98 -16.83
C ALA A 49 0.35 0.45 -16.83
N GLY A 50 1.58 0.01 -16.60
CA GLY A 50 1.96 -1.40 -16.44
C GLY A 50 1.80 -1.92 -15.01
N CYS A 51 1.15 -1.16 -14.11
CA CYS A 51 1.00 -1.46 -12.69
C CYS A 51 2.32 -1.58 -11.91
N ARG A 52 3.44 -1.10 -12.46
CA ARG A 52 4.72 -1.06 -11.76
C ARG A 52 4.75 0.15 -10.85
N VAL A 53 5.29 -0.03 -9.64
CA VAL A 53 5.42 1.07 -8.69
C VAL A 53 6.56 1.98 -9.15
N VAL A 54 6.23 3.23 -9.46
CA VAL A 54 7.22 4.27 -9.84
C VAL A 54 7.67 5.08 -8.63
N ALA A 55 6.79 5.25 -7.63
CA ALA A 55 7.13 5.93 -6.39
C ALA A 55 6.29 5.44 -5.20
N VAL A 56 6.84 5.60 -4.00
CA VAL A 56 6.14 5.39 -2.73
C VAL A 56 6.25 6.67 -1.91
N LEU A 57 5.14 7.38 -1.78
CA LEU A 57 5.05 8.58 -0.96
C LEU A 57 4.56 8.20 0.42
N ARG A 58 5.39 8.37 1.45
CA ARG A 58 4.99 8.13 2.83
C ARG A 58 4.56 9.44 3.44
N PHE A 59 3.43 9.43 4.13
CA PHE A 59 2.79 10.68 4.58
C PHE A 59 3.66 11.41 5.60
N VAL A 60 4.34 10.67 6.48
CA VAL A 60 5.30 11.22 7.44
C VAL A 60 6.47 11.99 6.80
N ASP A 61 6.78 11.73 5.53
CA ASP A 61 7.84 12.44 4.81
C ASP A 61 7.38 13.77 4.23
N LEU A 62 6.06 13.91 4.02
CA LEU A 62 5.41 15.07 3.42
C LEU A 62 4.71 15.97 4.45
N ASP A 63 4.57 15.49 5.70
CA ASP A 63 3.82 16.18 6.75
C ASP A 63 4.48 17.51 7.17
N PRO A 64 3.88 18.67 6.83
CA PRO A 64 4.44 19.95 7.18
C PRO A 64 4.35 20.24 8.69
N THR A 65 3.46 19.57 9.43
CA THR A 65 3.33 19.77 10.89
C THR A 65 4.55 19.25 11.64
N LEU A 66 5.35 18.37 11.02
CA LEU A 66 6.60 17.88 11.57
C LEU A 66 7.77 18.87 11.43
N ALA A 67 7.60 19.96 10.68
CA ALA A 67 8.66 20.92 10.41
C ALA A 67 9.12 21.69 11.66
N ASP A 68 8.20 21.94 12.60
CA ASP A 68 8.46 22.71 13.81
C ASP A 68 9.11 21.89 14.94
N PHE A 69 9.20 20.57 14.77
CA PHE A 69 9.84 19.70 15.76
C PHE A 69 11.36 19.69 15.62
N ASP A 70 12.03 19.41 16.74
CA ASP A 70 13.47 19.18 16.76
C ASP A 70 13.89 18.13 15.71
N PRO A 71 14.99 18.35 14.95
CA PRO A 71 15.42 17.43 13.91
C PRO A 71 15.61 15.98 14.38
N ALA A 72 16.06 15.75 15.61
CA ALA A 72 16.24 14.40 16.16
C ALA A 72 14.90 13.74 16.48
N LEU A 73 13.93 14.50 16.99
CA LEU A 73 12.57 14.02 17.22
C LEU A 73 11.87 13.69 15.90
N ARG A 74 11.97 14.58 14.90
CA ARG A 74 11.43 14.35 13.56
C ARG A 74 12.03 13.10 12.90
N SER A 75 13.35 12.93 12.99
CA SER A 75 14.04 11.73 12.48
C SER A 75 13.55 10.45 13.17
N THR A 76 13.36 10.51 14.49
CA THR A 76 12.84 9.39 15.27
C THR A 76 11.42 9.04 14.86
N MET A 77 10.52 10.03 14.74
CA MET A 77 9.15 9.82 14.29
C MET A 77 9.11 9.18 12.90
N ARG A 78 9.88 9.71 11.93
CA ARG A 78 10.00 9.13 10.59
C ARG A 78 10.41 7.67 10.69
N ARG A 79 11.53 7.37 11.36
CA ARG A 79 12.04 5.99 11.52
C ARG A 79 11.01 5.05 12.12
N THR A 80 10.31 5.47 13.17
CA THR A 80 9.28 4.64 13.83
C THR A 80 8.11 4.38 12.88
N VAL A 81 7.64 5.40 12.16
CA VAL A 81 6.57 5.25 11.18
C VAL A 81 7.00 4.35 10.02
N HIS A 82 8.22 4.53 9.51
CA HIS A 82 8.78 3.65 8.47
C HIS A 82 8.80 2.20 8.93
N ALA A 83 9.37 1.93 10.10
CA ALA A 83 9.47 0.57 10.64
C ALA A 83 8.07 -0.07 10.85
N ALA A 84 7.10 0.70 11.33
CA ALA A 84 5.72 0.23 11.49
C ALA A 84 5.06 -0.08 10.14
N GLY A 85 5.25 0.78 9.14
CA GLY A 85 4.74 0.58 7.78
C GLY A 85 5.37 -0.64 7.10
N ASP A 86 6.69 -0.79 7.22
CA ASP A 86 7.45 -1.89 6.61
C ASP A 86 7.07 -3.23 7.28
N LEU A 87 6.94 -3.27 8.61
CA LEU A 87 6.45 -4.45 9.33
C LEU A 87 5.03 -4.84 8.86
N GLY A 88 4.15 -3.85 8.70
CA GLY A 88 2.80 -4.07 8.17
C GLY A 88 2.81 -4.63 6.74
N ALA A 89 3.73 -4.17 5.89
CA ALA A 89 3.93 -4.69 4.55
C ALA A 89 4.42 -6.14 4.57
N THR A 90 5.46 -6.46 5.35
CA THR A 90 6.01 -7.81 5.49
C THR A 90 4.96 -8.80 6.00
N VAL A 91 4.16 -8.42 7.01
CA VAL A 91 3.08 -9.29 7.53
C VAL A 91 2.05 -9.60 6.44
N ARG A 92 1.72 -8.64 5.56
CA ARG A 92 0.81 -8.87 4.43
C ARG A 92 1.43 -9.81 3.40
N GLU A 93 2.70 -9.62 3.06
CA GLU A 93 3.40 -10.49 2.12
C GLU A 93 3.44 -11.93 2.61
N VAL A 94 3.78 -12.14 3.88
CA VAL A 94 3.76 -13.47 4.51
C VAL A 94 2.36 -14.09 4.44
N ARG A 95 1.31 -13.32 4.77
CA ARG A 95 -0.09 -13.81 4.66
C ARG A 95 -0.47 -14.18 3.23
N SER A 96 -0.09 -13.36 2.25
CA SER A 96 -0.36 -13.62 0.83
C SER A 96 0.36 -14.89 0.36
N SER A 97 1.63 -15.04 0.74
CA SER A 97 2.43 -16.25 0.44
C SER A 97 1.83 -17.50 1.08
N LEU A 98 1.37 -17.43 2.34
CA LEU A 98 0.69 -18.55 3.00
C LEU A 98 -0.63 -18.92 2.30
N LEU A 99 -1.41 -17.92 1.85
CA LEU A 99 -2.63 -18.16 1.09
C LEU A 99 -2.33 -18.83 -0.26
N ARG A 100 -1.29 -18.37 -0.97
CA ARG A 100 -0.83 -18.98 -2.23
C ARG A 100 -0.38 -20.42 -2.03
N LEU A 101 0.42 -20.69 -1.00
CA LEU A 101 0.85 -22.06 -0.66
C LEU A 101 -0.36 -22.96 -0.38
N ARG A 102 -1.33 -22.48 0.41
CA ARG A 102 -2.57 -23.22 0.67
C ARG A 102 -3.36 -23.49 -0.61
N SER A 103 -3.47 -22.52 -1.51
CA SER A 103 -4.15 -22.74 -2.79
C SER A 103 -3.41 -23.77 -3.67
N THR A 104 -2.08 -23.74 -3.70
CA THR A 104 -1.28 -24.70 -4.47
C THR A 104 -1.42 -26.11 -3.91
N MET A 105 -1.37 -26.28 -2.59
CA MET A 105 -1.59 -27.58 -1.93
C MET A 105 -3.01 -28.09 -2.18
N ALA A 106 -4.02 -27.23 -2.04
CA ALA A 106 -5.41 -27.59 -2.30
C ALA A 106 -5.64 -28.03 -3.77
N GLN A 107 -4.97 -27.37 -4.73
CA GLN A 107 -4.98 -27.76 -6.13
C GLN A 107 -4.29 -29.12 -6.35
N ALA A 108 -3.18 -29.40 -5.65
CA ALA A 108 -2.50 -30.69 -5.69
C ALA A 108 -3.36 -31.82 -5.08
N ASP A 109 -4.07 -31.53 -3.99
CA ASP A 109 -4.94 -32.46 -3.26
C ASP A 109 -6.36 -32.55 -3.84
N ARG A 110 -6.65 -31.87 -4.97
CA ARG A 110 -7.99 -31.75 -5.60
C ARG A 110 -9.10 -31.30 -4.63
N THR A 111 -8.75 -30.59 -3.57
CA THR A 111 -9.70 -30.03 -2.61
C THR A 111 -9.97 -28.57 -2.96
N LEU A 112 -11.22 -28.24 -3.30
CA LEU A 112 -11.61 -26.89 -3.69
C LEU A 112 -11.73 -26.00 -2.46
N HIS A 113 -10.77 -25.08 -2.28
CA HIS A 113 -10.93 -23.96 -1.36
C HIS A 113 -10.91 -22.62 -2.12
N LEU A 114 -11.98 -21.84 -1.97
CA LEU A 114 -12.08 -20.46 -2.41
C LEU A 114 -11.09 -19.60 -1.61
N ALA A 115 -9.92 -19.35 -2.16
CA ALA A 115 -9.00 -18.33 -1.66
C ALA A 115 -9.22 -17.02 -2.44
N ALA A 116 -9.51 -15.94 -1.73
CA ALA A 116 -9.44 -14.58 -2.29
C ALA A 116 -8.16 -13.93 -1.77
N ALA A 117 -7.33 -13.41 -2.68
CA ALA A 117 -6.17 -12.59 -2.36
C ALA A 117 -6.45 -11.16 -2.82
N ASP A 118 -6.29 -10.18 -1.92
CA ASP A 118 -6.43 -8.75 -2.22
C ASP A 118 -7.75 -8.32 -2.92
N GLY A 119 -8.84 -9.04 -2.66
CA GLY A 119 -10.17 -8.73 -3.19
C GLY A 119 -10.46 -9.29 -4.59
N GLU A 120 -9.49 -9.94 -5.23
CA GLU A 120 -9.70 -10.68 -6.47
C GLU A 120 -10.06 -12.14 -6.17
N ARG A 121 -11.12 -12.65 -6.83
CA ARG A 121 -11.47 -14.08 -6.79
C ARG A 121 -10.51 -14.83 -7.70
N LEU A 122 -9.69 -15.71 -7.13
CA LEU A 122 -9.00 -16.73 -7.92
C LEU A 122 -10.08 -17.69 -8.46
N ARG A 123 -10.28 -17.72 -9.78
CA ARG A 123 -11.28 -18.58 -10.41
C ARG A 123 -10.96 -20.04 -10.11
N ALA A 124 -11.87 -20.72 -9.42
CA ALA A 124 -11.92 -22.17 -9.39
C ALA A 124 -12.22 -22.65 -10.81
N VAL A 125 -11.26 -23.33 -11.43
CA VAL A 125 -11.51 -24.10 -12.64
C VAL A 125 -11.95 -25.49 -12.18
N ALA A 126 -13.26 -25.72 -12.19
CA ALA A 126 -13.81 -27.07 -12.21
C ALA A 126 -13.75 -27.57 -13.65
N SER A 127 -13.13 -28.73 -13.87
CA SER A 127 -13.28 -29.48 -15.13
C SER A 127 -14.27 -30.64 -14.93
N PRO A 128 -14.99 -31.03 -16.00
CA PRO A 128 -16.05 -32.04 -15.99
C PRO A 128 -15.57 -33.46 -15.66
#